data_AF-A0A7C8QAW4-F1
#
_entry.id   AF-A0A7C8QAW4-F1
#
_cell.length_a   1.000
_cell.length_b   1.000
_cell.length_c   1.000
_cell.angle_alpha   90.00
_cell.angle_beta   90.00
_cell.angle_gamma   90.00
#
_symmetry.space_group_name_H-M   'P 1'
#
loop_
_entity.id
_entity.type
_entity.pdbx_description
1 polymer ?
#
loop_
_entity_poly.entity_id
_entity_poly.type
_entity_poly.pdbx_seq_one_letter_code
_entity_poly.pdbx_strand_id
1 'polypeptide(L)'
;MHTYNDHAGFGVAEAIENLILDFKETKDNVDEKCVIYETLGYFIRTNHTAILFGIDDGDRARELCLMLVRLFVSTLALLERNNLLGPDSRIKNLGTIMGLWMFAKTVFNDRGCVEAYDEEPEESLGPKKDKKKWVPSSFDSLILAYARKYNITLSGPRRIDSLIEDCEEEIATEDVDLPVPESNNLPKSDPFSFASNLKKYKSDRGTLKIGGDKFDITAFKSAERRGAAFDGRDPLGRNEITSLKEGLVLMVG
;
A
#
# COMPACT_ATOMS: atom_id res chain seq x y z
N MET A 1 24.81 -7.80 -6.42
CA MET A 1 23.55 -8.31 -5.85
C MET A 1 23.75 -9.77 -5.49
N HIS A 2 23.88 -10.05 -4.20
CA HIS A 2 23.96 -11.43 -3.71
C HIS A 2 22.54 -11.97 -3.62
N THR A 3 22.18 -12.92 -4.49
CA THR A 3 20.83 -13.48 -4.62
C THR A 3 20.25 -14.05 -3.31
N TYR A 4 21.06 -14.29 -2.28
CA TYR A 4 20.63 -14.97 -1.07
C TYR A 4 20.02 -14.07 0.01
N ASN A 5 20.39 -12.78 0.10
CA ASN A 5 19.86 -11.91 1.17
C ASN A 5 18.61 -11.14 0.73
N ASP A 6 18.59 -10.63 -0.50
CA ASP A 6 17.57 -9.65 -0.89
C ASP A 6 16.46 -10.23 -1.78
N HIS A 7 16.59 -11.47 -2.24
CA HIS A 7 15.66 -12.05 -3.24
C HIS A 7 14.23 -12.15 -2.72
N ALA A 8 14.05 -12.56 -1.47
CA ALA A 8 12.73 -12.58 -0.84
C ALA A 8 12.14 -11.16 -0.69
N GLY A 9 12.97 -10.17 -0.32
CA GLY A 9 12.53 -8.78 -0.20
C GLY A 9 12.18 -8.14 -1.53
N PHE A 10 12.96 -8.40 -2.57
CA PHE A 10 12.64 -7.97 -3.93
C PHE A 10 11.41 -8.70 -4.50
N GLY A 11 11.16 -9.95 -4.12
CA GLY A 11 9.92 -10.66 -4.44
C GLY A 11 8.70 -10.05 -3.74
N VAL A 12 8.84 -9.63 -2.48
CA VAL A 12 7.78 -8.86 -1.80
C VAL A 12 7.54 -7.52 -2.50
N ALA A 13 8.60 -6.80 -2.89
CA ALA A 13 8.48 -5.55 -3.64
C ALA A 13 7.75 -5.76 -4.97
N GLU A 14 8.11 -6.81 -5.72
CA GLU A 14 7.46 -7.18 -6.99
C GLU A 14 5.98 -7.54 -6.80
N ALA A 15 5.62 -8.29 -5.75
CA ALA A 15 4.24 -8.61 -5.43
C ALA A 15 3.41 -7.35 -5.08
N ILE A 16 3.98 -6.41 -4.31
CA ILE A 16 3.33 -5.12 -4.00
C ILE A 16 3.18 -4.30 -5.28
N GLU A 17 4.19 -4.25 -6.14
CA GLU A 17 4.12 -3.54 -7.42
C GLU A 17 3.05 -4.11 -8.33
N ASN A 18 2.89 -5.43 -8.39
CA ASN A 18 1.79 -6.08 -9.10
C ASN A 18 0.43 -5.62 -8.58
N LEU A 19 0.21 -5.61 -7.26
CA LEU A 19 -1.04 -5.11 -6.67
C LEU A 19 -1.29 -3.63 -6.98
N ILE A 20 -0.25 -2.80 -7.03
CA ILE A 20 -0.35 -1.38 -7.42
C ILE A 20 -0.72 -1.24 -8.91
N LEU A 21 -0.17 -2.10 -9.77
CA LEU A 21 -0.52 -2.15 -11.20
C LEU A 21 -1.97 -2.59 -11.40
N ASP A 22 -2.38 -3.68 -10.74
CA ASP A 22 -3.76 -4.17 -10.75
C ASP A 22 -4.72 -3.07 -10.27
N PHE A 23 -4.35 -2.38 -9.18
CA PHE A 23 -5.13 -1.25 -8.68
C PHE A 23 -5.32 -0.16 -9.74
N LYS A 24 -4.29 0.15 -10.53
CA LYS A 24 -4.43 1.10 -11.64
C LYS A 24 -5.36 0.57 -12.74
N GLU A 25 -5.28 -0.71 -13.06
CA GLU A 25 -6.04 -1.35 -14.15
C GLU A 25 -7.53 -1.47 -13.84
N THR A 26 -7.90 -1.63 -12.56
CA THR A 26 -9.29 -1.70 -12.08
C THR A 26 -10.10 -0.41 -12.32
N LYS A 27 -9.46 0.71 -12.68
CA LYS A 27 -10.09 2.01 -12.97
C LYS A 27 -11.02 2.51 -11.87
N ASP A 28 -12.34 2.40 -12.05
CA ASP A 28 -13.36 2.82 -11.08
C ASP A 28 -14.14 1.63 -10.50
N ASN A 29 -13.70 0.39 -10.76
CA ASN A 29 -14.28 -0.80 -10.15
C ASN A 29 -13.95 -0.81 -8.66
N VAL A 30 -14.90 -0.34 -7.85
CA VAL A 30 -14.72 -0.24 -6.40
C VAL A 30 -14.49 -1.61 -5.77
N ASP A 31 -15.19 -2.64 -6.22
CA ASP A 31 -15.10 -3.97 -5.60
C ASP A 31 -13.71 -4.60 -5.76
N GLU A 32 -13.12 -4.51 -6.95
CA GLU A 32 -11.77 -5.02 -7.15
C GLU A 32 -10.73 -4.18 -6.38
N LYS A 33 -10.92 -2.85 -6.30
CA LYS A 33 -10.05 -1.99 -5.48
C LYS A 33 -10.15 -2.32 -3.99
N CYS A 34 -11.35 -2.67 -3.50
CA CYS A 34 -11.57 -3.13 -2.14
C CYS A 34 -10.68 -4.33 -1.83
N VAL A 35 -10.72 -5.35 -2.67
CA VAL A 35 -9.88 -6.54 -2.47
C VAL A 35 -8.40 -6.16 -2.37
N ILE A 36 -7.92 -5.23 -3.20
CA ILE A 36 -6.51 -4.83 -3.20
C ILE A 36 -6.12 -4.05 -1.95
N TYR A 37 -6.84 -2.97 -1.58
CA TYR A 37 -6.44 -2.17 -0.42
C TYR A 37 -6.63 -2.93 0.91
N GLU A 38 -7.59 -3.87 0.96
CA GLU A 38 -7.79 -4.73 2.12
C GLU A 38 -6.64 -5.71 2.26
N THR A 39 -6.27 -6.39 1.16
CA THR A 39 -5.14 -7.31 1.12
C THR A 39 -3.86 -6.62 1.57
N LEU A 40 -3.59 -5.42 1.06
CA LEU A 40 -2.42 -4.62 1.44
C LEU A 40 -2.46 -4.20 2.91
N GLY A 41 -3.62 -3.75 3.43
CA GLY A 41 -3.78 -3.39 4.84
C GLY A 41 -3.52 -4.56 5.80
N TYR A 42 -3.97 -5.77 5.45
CA TYR A 42 -3.62 -6.98 6.20
C TYR A 42 -2.16 -7.38 6.03
N PHE A 43 -1.63 -7.31 4.81
CA PHE A 43 -0.25 -7.68 4.48
C PHE A 43 0.75 -6.85 5.30
N ILE A 44 0.56 -5.52 5.38
CA ILE A 44 1.44 -4.59 6.11
C ILE A 44 1.65 -5.02 7.57
N ARG A 45 0.65 -5.67 8.19
CA ARG A 45 0.72 -6.14 9.58
C ARG A 45 1.49 -7.45 9.77
N THR A 46 1.83 -8.13 8.68
CA THR A 46 2.55 -9.40 8.75
C THR A 46 4.06 -9.15 8.92
N ASN A 47 4.76 -10.13 9.47
CA ASN A 47 6.23 -10.10 9.53
C ASN A 47 6.86 -10.14 8.12
N HIS A 48 6.10 -10.47 7.06
CA HIS A 48 6.61 -10.49 5.69
C HIS A 48 6.91 -9.09 5.16
N THR A 49 6.21 -8.06 5.63
CA THR A 49 6.52 -6.65 5.31
C THR A 49 7.91 -6.28 5.82
N ALA A 50 8.39 -6.87 6.92
CA ALA A 50 9.75 -6.62 7.42
C ALA A 50 10.83 -7.03 6.41
N ILE A 51 10.54 -8.01 5.55
CA ILE A 51 11.46 -8.49 4.51
C ILE A 51 11.61 -7.44 3.40
N LEU A 52 10.56 -6.66 3.09
CA LEU A 52 10.64 -5.53 2.14
C LEU A 52 11.68 -4.51 2.59
N PHE A 53 11.69 -4.17 3.88
CA PHE A 53 12.60 -3.17 4.44
C PHE A 53 14.05 -3.64 4.56
N GLY A 54 14.31 -4.93 4.30
CA GLY A 54 15.64 -5.51 4.31
C GLY A 54 16.35 -5.48 2.96
N ILE A 55 15.72 -4.98 1.88
CA ILE A 55 16.35 -4.92 0.56
C ILE A 55 17.47 -3.88 0.51
N ASP A 56 18.52 -4.17 -0.25
CA ASP A 56 19.61 -3.23 -0.59
C ASP A 56 19.17 -2.17 -1.64
N ASP A 57 17.98 -1.58 -1.41
CA ASP A 57 17.35 -0.51 -2.20
C ASP A 57 16.31 0.19 -1.31
N GLY A 58 16.79 0.87 -0.26
CA GLY A 58 15.93 1.55 0.72
C GLY A 58 15.03 2.62 0.11
N ASP A 59 15.50 3.30 -0.95
CA ASP A 59 14.69 4.27 -1.70
C ASP A 59 13.48 3.60 -2.34
N ARG A 60 13.62 2.39 -2.89
CA ARG A 60 12.47 1.61 -3.38
C ARG A 60 11.48 1.27 -2.30
N ALA A 61 11.94 0.81 -1.15
CA ALA A 61 11.07 0.49 -0.03
C ALA A 61 10.28 1.73 0.42
N ARG A 62 10.95 2.88 0.55
CA ARG A 62 10.34 4.17 0.88
C ARG A 62 9.30 4.62 -0.16
N GLU A 63 9.67 4.62 -1.44
CA GLU A 63 8.76 5.02 -2.52
C GLU A 63 7.52 4.12 -2.60
N LEU A 64 7.67 2.81 -2.38
CA LEU A 64 6.54 1.88 -2.33
C LEU A 64 5.61 2.18 -1.14
N CYS A 65 6.15 2.48 0.04
CA CYS A 65 5.32 2.87 1.19
C CYS A 65 4.49 4.13 0.90
N LEU A 66 5.12 5.17 0.33
CA LEU A 66 4.42 6.39 -0.08
C LEU A 66 3.38 6.12 -1.18
N MET A 67 3.67 5.21 -2.10
CA MET A 67 2.72 4.77 -3.13
C MET A 67 1.50 4.07 -2.51
N LEU A 68 1.72 3.20 -1.52
CA LEU A 68 0.67 2.50 -0.78
C LEU A 68 -0.21 3.47 0.00
N VAL A 69 0.38 4.47 0.66
CA VAL A 69 -0.37 5.56 1.32
C VAL A 69 -1.27 6.25 0.31
N ARG A 70 -0.72 6.73 -0.83
CA ARG A 70 -1.49 7.40 -1.89
C ARG A 70 -2.60 6.53 -2.46
N LEU A 71 -2.32 5.24 -2.66
CA LEU A 71 -3.30 4.27 -3.13
C LEU A 71 -4.50 4.24 -2.17
N PHE A 72 -4.23 4.11 -0.86
CA PHE A 72 -5.29 4.03 0.14
C PHE A 72 -6.09 5.33 0.30
N VAL A 73 -5.43 6.48 0.40
CA VAL A 73 -6.15 7.76 0.55
C VAL A 73 -6.93 8.12 -0.73
N SER A 74 -6.43 7.73 -1.90
CA SER A 74 -7.17 7.85 -3.17
C SER A 74 -8.41 6.97 -3.20
N THR A 75 -8.38 5.79 -2.57
CA THR A 75 -9.61 4.99 -2.39
C THR A 75 -10.62 5.66 -1.47
N LEU A 76 -10.22 6.36 -0.41
CA LEU A 76 -11.17 7.09 0.43
C LEU A 76 -11.92 8.17 -0.38
N ALA A 77 -11.20 8.95 -1.20
CA ALA A 77 -11.83 9.92 -2.10
C ALA A 77 -12.74 9.26 -3.15
N LEU A 78 -12.36 8.09 -3.69
CA LEU A 78 -13.20 7.31 -4.59
C LEU A 78 -14.49 6.83 -3.89
N LEU A 79 -14.38 6.30 -2.67
CA LEU A 79 -15.52 5.83 -1.89
C LEU A 79 -16.46 6.97 -1.54
N GLU A 80 -15.92 8.13 -1.16
CA GLU A 80 -16.67 9.37 -0.93
C GLU A 80 -17.49 9.75 -2.17
N ARG A 81 -16.87 9.81 -3.35
CA ARG A 81 -17.55 10.12 -4.62
C ARG A 81 -18.69 9.17 -4.94
N ASN A 82 -18.58 7.91 -4.54
CA ASN A 82 -19.58 6.88 -4.79
C ASN A 82 -20.62 6.77 -3.65
N ASN A 83 -20.60 7.67 -2.65
CA ASN A 83 -21.45 7.60 -1.45
C ASN A 83 -21.31 6.27 -0.69
N LEU A 84 -20.09 5.75 -0.64
CA LEU A 84 -19.74 4.48 0.02
C LEU A 84 -18.98 4.69 1.33
N LEU A 85 -18.79 5.94 1.79
CA LEU A 85 -18.33 6.23 3.14
C LEU A 85 -19.52 6.51 4.06
N GLY A 86 -19.65 5.72 5.12
CA GLY A 86 -20.68 5.89 6.14
C GLY A 86 -21.17 4.56 6.70
N PRO A 87 -21.97 4.60 7.79
CA PRO A 87 -22.47 3.40 8.47
C PRO A 87 -23.36 2.53 7.58
N ASP A 88 -24.07 3.14 6.62
CA ASP A 88 -24.97 2.46 5.69
C ASP A 88 -24.25 1.89 4.46
N SER A 89 -22.92 2.05 4.36
CA SER A 89 -22.15 1.54 3.23
C SER A 89 -22.32 0.04 3.03
N ARG A 90 -22.26 -0.41 1.78
CA ARG A 90 -22.18 -1.84 1.44
C ARG A 90 -20.84 -2.46 1.87
N ILE A 91 -19.81 -1.63 2.04
CA ILE A 91 -18.48 -2.05 2.51
C ILE A 91 -18.52 -2.06 4.05
N LYS A 92 -18.69 -3.24 4.64
CA LYS A 92 -19.01 -3.38 6.07
C LYS A 92 -17.81 -3.27 7.02
N ASN A 93 -16.60 -3.41 6.50
CA ASN A 93 -15.35 -3.44 7.25
C ASN A 93 -14.57 -2.11 7.21
N LEU A 94 -15.17 -1.00 6.74
CA LEU A 94 -14.48 0.30 6.60
C LEU A 94 -13.71 0.70 7.85
N GLY A 95 -14.35 0.66 9.02
CA GLY A 95 -13.71 1.04 10.28
C GLY A 95 -12.49 0.19 10.62
N THR A 96 -12.54 -1.11 10.33
CA THR A 96 -11.41 -2.04 10.54
C THR A 96 -10.27 -1.75 9.58
N ILE A 97 -10.57 -1.56 8.29
CA ILE A 97 -9.55 -1.30 7.28
C ILE A 97 -8.87 0.05 7.50
N MET A 98 -9.66 1.10 7.78
CA MET A 98 -9.11 2.41 8.13
C MET A 98 -8.19 2.31 9.35
N GLY A 99 -8.56 1.55 10.38
CA GLY A 99 -7.69 1.29 11.52
C GLY A 99 -6.42 0.50 11.19
N LEU A 100 -6.45 -0.45 10.24
CA LEU A 100 -5.25 -1.15 9.77
C LEU A 100 -4.30 -0.19 9.05
N TRP A 101 -4.82 0.72 8.22
CA TRP A 101 -4.00 1.70 7.52
C TRP A 101 -3.49 2.80 8.45
N MET A 102 -4.23 3.23 9.48
CA MET A 102 -3.66 4.09 10.53
C MET A 102 -2.46 3.42 11.21
N PHE A 103 -2.58 2.13 11.56
CA PHE A 103 -1.46 1.38 12.13
C PHE A 103 -0.28 1.23 11.16
N ALA A 104 -0.49 1.30 9.84
CA ALA A 104 0.59 1.28 8.87
C ALA A 104 1.58 2.44 9.08
N LYS A 105 1.15 3.58 9.65
CA LYS A 105 2.07 4.69 9.99
C LYS A 105 3.12 4.23 10.99
N THR A 106 2.74 3.50 12.04
CA THR A 106 3.71 2.93 12.99
C THR A 106 4.73 2.05 12.28
N VAL A 107 4.26 1.15 11.40
CA VAL A 107 5.14 0.24 10.65
C VAL A 107 6.10 1.00 9.74
N PHE A 108 5.62 2.03 9.04
CA PHE A 108 6.41 2.80 8.11
C PHE A 108 7.39 3.77 8.80
N ASN A 109 7.00 4.33 9.94
CA ASN A 109 7.86 5.20 10.76
C ASN A 109 8.99 4.42 11.42
N ASP A 110 8.71 3.24 11.97
CA ASP A 110 9.75 2.34 12.54
C ASP A 110 10.83 1.94 11.52
N ARG A 111 10.60 2.22 10.22
CA ARG A 111 11.44 1.85 9.09
C ARG A 111 11.95 3.05 8.29
N GLY A 112 11.74 4.28 8.76
CA GLY A 112 12.19 5.48 8.06
C GLY A 112 11.51 5.77 6.72
N CYS A 113 10.42 5.06 6.40
CA CYS A 113 9.78 5.15 5.10
C CYS A 113 8.84 6.36 4.98
N VAL A 114 8.22 6.75 6.09
CA VAL A 114 7.20 7.80 6.14
C VAL A 114 7.48 8.78 7.31
N GLU A 115 8.75 8.90 7.70
CA GLU A 115 9.17 9.85 8.74
C GLU A 115 8.89 11.30 8.32
N ALA A 116 8.27 12.03 9.25
CA ALA A 116 8.21 13.48 9.19
C ALA A 116 9.62 14.03 9.44
N TYR A 117 10.25 14.56 8.40
CA TYR A 117 11.43 15.41 8.57
C TYR A 117 10.97 16.79 9.05
N ASP A 118 11.86 17.54 9.72
CA ASP A 118 11.59 18.90 10.21
C ASP A 118 11.01 19.85 9.12
N GLU A 119 11.24 19.52 7.83
CA GLU A 119 10.72 20.23 6.67
C GLU A 119 10.15 19.27 5.60
N GLU A 120 9.20 18.39 5.95
CA GLU A 120 8.51 17.62 4.91
C GLU A 120 7.61 18.52 4.05
N PRO A 121 7.73 18.49 2.71
CA PRO A 121 7.00 19.41 1.86
C PRO A 121 5.51 19.08 1.83
N GLU A 122 4.68 20.05 2.22
CA GLU A 122 3.24 20.00 1.95
C GLU A 122 2.95 19.87 0.46
N GLU A 123 2.11 18.89 0.12
CA GLU A 123 1.66 18.67 -1.24
C GLU A 123 0.31 19.33 -1.48
N SER A 124 0.04 19.69 -2.75
CA SER A 124 -1.29 20.20 -3.09
C SER A 124 -2.30 19.06 -3.08
N LEU A 125 -3.41 19.27 -2.37
CA LEU A 125 -4.52 18.34 -2.31
C LEU A 125 -5.57 18.74 -3.35
N GLY A 126 -5.68 17.96 -4.43
CA GLY A 126 -6.54 18.31 -5.56
C GLY A 126 -6.05 19.49 -6.40
N PRO A 127 -6.94 20.12 -7.20
CA PRO A 127 -6.60 21.27 -8.02
C PRO A 127 -6.02 22.45 -7.21
N LYS A 128 -4.93 23.06 -7.70
CA LYS A 128 -4.26 24.21 -7.02
C LYS A 128 -5.20 25.36 -6.63
N LYS A 129 -6.30 25.55 -7.36
CA LYS A 129 -7.31 26.59 -7.09
C LYS A 129 -8.02 26.38 -5.74
N ASP A 130 -8.09 25.15 -5.25
CA ASP A 130 -8.76 24.80 -4.00
C ASP A 130 -7.90 25.19 -2.78
N LYS A 131 -6.60 25.46 -2.99
CA LYS A 131 -5.62 25.88 -1.98
C LYS A 131 -5.44 24.91 -0.81
N LYS A 132 -5.95 23.68 -0.94
CA LYS A 132 -5.81 22.64 0.07
C LYS A 132 -4.46 21.96 0.03
N LYS A 133 -4.00 21.53 1.20
CA LYS A 133 -2.69 20.90 1.38
C LYS A 133 -2.80 19.60 2.16
N TRP A 134 -1.81 18.73 2.00
CA TRP A 134 -1.67 17.55 2.83
C TRP A 134 -0.21 17.15 2.95
N VAL A 135 0.11 16.44 4.03
CA VAL A 135 1.44 15.89 4.28
C VAL A 135 1.33 14.36 4.21
N PRO A 136 2.08 13.68 3.32
CA PRO A 136 2.01 12.23 3.19
C PRO A 136 2.34 11.45 4.47
N SER A 137 3.16 11.99 5.36
CA SER A 137 3.49 11.34 6.64
C SER A 137 2.39 11.39 7.69
N SER A 138 1.55 12.42 7.67
CA SER A 138 0.38 12.56 8.56
C SER A 138 -0.90 11.99 7.92
N PHE A 139 -0.77 10.91 7.14
CA PHE A 139 -1.90 10.30 6.43
C PHE A 139 -2.92 9.62 7.35
N ASP A 140 -2.50 9.21 8.55
CA ASP A 140 -3.38 8.70 9.61
C ASP A 140 -4.37 9.77 10.09
N SER A 141 -3.94 11.03 10.24
CA SER A 141 -4.81 12.15 10.57
C SER A 141 -5.85 12.40 9.47
N LEU A 142 -5.47 12.23 8.21
CA LEU A 142 -6.41 12.28 7.07
C LEU A 142 -7.43 11.12 7.13
N ILE A 143 -7.00 9.90 7.47
CA ILE A 143 -7.89 8.76 7.66
C ILE A 143 -8.88 9.03 8.80
N LEU A 144 -8.38 9.55 9.93
CA LEU A 144 -9.22 9.92 11.08
C LEU A 144 -10.23 11.00 10.70
N ALA A 145 -9.82 12.05 9.98
CA ALA A 145 -10.70 13.11 9.50
C ALA A 145 -11.82 12.56 8.59
N TYR A 146 -11.49 11.62 7.68
CA TYR A 146 -12.50 10.90 6.90
C TYR A 146 -13.47 10.10 7.79
N ALA A 147 -12.95 9.37 8.79
CA ALA A 147 -13.77 8.57 9.68
C ALA A 147 -14.76 9.43 10.48
N ARG A 148 -14.29 10.56 11.04
CA ARG A 148 -15.12 11.53 11.77
C ARG A 148 -16.19 12.14 10.86
N LYS A 149 -15.81 12.64 9.68
CA LYS A 149 -16.73 13.25 8.71
C LYS A 149 -17.90 12.34 8.34
N TYR A 150 -17.64 11.04 8.21
CA TYR A 150 -18.63 10.05 7.77
C TYR A 150 -19.21 9.19 8.89
N ASN A 151 -18.96 9.54 10.16
CA ASN A 151 -19.42 8.80 11.33
C ASN A 151 -19.08 7.28 11.26
N ILE A 152 -17.85 6.97 10.85
CA ILE A 152 -17.32 5.61 10.78
C ILE A 152 -16.62 5.31 12.10
N THR A 153 -17.10 4.30 12.82
CA THR A 153 -16.42 3.81 14.02
C THR A 153 -15.15 3.04 13.62
N LEU A 154 -14.00 3.65 13.89
CA LEU A 154 -12.71 2.98 13.74
C LEU A 154 -12.62 1.78 14.69
N SER A 155 -12.06 0.70 14.17
CA SER A 155 -11.83 -0.54 14.91
C SER A 155 -10.59 -1.24 14.35
N GLY A 156 -10.15 -2.32 14.98
CA GLY A 156 -9.11 -3.16 14.42
C GLY A 156 -7.96 -3.43 15.40
N PRO A 157 -6.71 -3.07 15.07
CA PRO A 157 -5.54 -3.51 15.84
C PRO A 157 -5.68 -3.12 17.33
N ARG A 158 -5.12 -3.94 18.23
CA ARG A 158 -5.25 -3.79 19.71
C ARG A 158 -4.93 -2.39 20.26
N ARG A 159 -4.26 -1.53 19.49
CA ARG A 159 -3.81 -0.17 19.87
C ARG A 159 -4.59 0.95 19.15
N ILE A 160 -5.74 0.65 18.55
CA ILE A 160 -6.47 1.65 17.75
C ILE A 160 -6.84 2.90 18.57
N ASP A 161 -7.23 2.75 19.84
CA ASP A 161 -7.59 3.89 20.70
C ASP A 161 -6.39 4.82 20.91
N SER A 162 -5.22 4.27 21.23
CA SER A 162 -3.99 5.06 21.35
C SER A 162 -3.57 5.72 20.03
N LEU A 163 -3.77 5.06 18.88
CA LEU A 163 -3.47 5.69 17.58
C LEU A 163 -4.39 6.89 17.31
N ILE A 164 -5.64 6.82 17.74
CA ILE A 164 -6.59 7.94 17.61
C ILE A 164 -6.16 9.08 18.53
N GLU A 165 -5.81 8.78 19.79
CA GLU A 165 -5.28 9.76 20.74
C GLU A 165 -4.03 10.46 20.18
N ASP A 166 -3.04 9.69 19.69
CA ASP A 166 -1.81 10.22 19.10
C ASP A 166 -2.11 11.16 17.90
N CYS A 167 -3.08 10.79 17.03
CA CYS A 167 -3.49 11.64 15.91
C CYS A 167 -4.11 12.97 16.37
N GLU A 168 -4.99 12.90 17.39
CA GLU A 168 -5.71 14.07 17.91
C GLU A 168 -4.78 15.03 18.66
N GLU A 169 -3.70 14.52 19.25
CA GLU A 169 -2.62 15.34 19.83
C GLU A 169 -1.73 16.01 18.76
N GLU A 170 -1.52 15.36 17.61
CA GLU A 170 -0.70 15.88 16.51
C GLU A 170 -1.42 17.01 15.74
N ILE A 171 -2.68 16.79 15.35
CA ILE A 171 -3.47 17.77 14.60
C ILE A 171 -4.97 17.58 14.85
N ALA A 172 -5.67 18.69 15.11
CA ALA A 172 -7.13 18.65 15.23
C ALA A 172 -7.76 18.24 13.89
N THR A 173 -8.71 17.31 13.91
CA THR A 173 -9.30 16.76 12.67
C THR A 173 -10.00 17.83 11.81
N GLU A 174 -10.46 18.91 12.43
CA GLU A 174 -11.06 20.08 11.77
C GLU A 174 -10.06 20.89 10.96
N ASP A 175 -8.78 20.82 11.33
CA ASP A 175 -7.66 21.49 10.66
C ASP A 175 -7.06 20.63 9.54
N VAL A 176 -7.51 19.36 9.41
CA VAL A 176 -7.08 18.47 8.33
C VAL A 176 -7.88 18.75 7.05
N ASP A 177 -7.18 19.22 6.03
CA ASP A 177 -7.73 19.42 4.69
C ASP A 177 -8.16 18.08 4.06
N LEU A 178 -9.44 17.94 3.77
CA LEU A 178 -9.98 16.86 2.93
C LEU A 178 -10.24 17.38 1.51
N PRO A 179 -10.06 16.57 0.45
CA PRO A 179 -10.33 17.02 -0.91
C PRO A 179 -11.80 17.43 -1.05
N VAL A 180 -12.08 18.33 -2.01
CA VAL A 180 -13.46 18.66 -2.35
C VAL A 180 -14.12 17.39 -2.92
N PRO A 181 -15.24 16.90 -2.36
CA PRO A 181 -15.90 15.72 -2.88
C PRO A 181 -16.22 15.89 -4.36
N GLU A 182 -15.77 14.94 -5.18
CA GLU A 182 -16.14 14.94 -6.59
C GLU A 182 -17.65 14.74 -6.72
N SER A 183 -18.28 15.57 -7.53
CA SER A 183 -19.63 15.31 -8.03
C SER A 183 -19.54 14.69 -9.42
N ASN A 184 -20.56 13.92 -9.81
CA ASN A 184 -20.65 13.29 -11.14
C ASN A 184 -20.53 14.28 -12.33
N ASN A 185 -20.57 15.59 -12.08
CA ASN A 185 -20.48 16.66 -13.08
C ASN A 185 -19.09 17.32 -13.14
N LEU A 186 -18.11 16.86 -12.33
CA LEU A 186 -16.74 17.37 -12.33
C LEU A 186 -15.77 16.34 -12.93
N PRO A 187 -14.62 16.78 -13.49
CA PRO A 187 -13.58 15.87 -13.96
C PRO A 187 -13.13 14.95 -12.82
N LYS A 188 -12.95 13.65 -13.13
CA LYS A 188 -12.33 12.70 -12.20
C LYS A 188 -10.99 13.26 -11.73
N SER A 189 -10.89 13.55 -10.46
CA SER A 189 -9.67 14.10 -9.86
C SER A 189 -8.86 12.96 -9.26
N ASP A 190 -7.55 13.16 -9.24
CA ASP A 190 -6.58 12.33 -8.54
C ASP A 190 -6.04 13.20 -7.39
N PRO A 191 -6.81 13.39 -6.30
CA PRO A 191 -6.54 14.46 -5.34
C PRO A 191 -5.21 14.26 -4.62
N PHE A 192 -4.78 13.01 -4.48
CA PHE A 192 -3.51 12.61 -3.85
C PHE A 192 -2.42 12.28 -4.86
N SER A 193 -2.62 12.63 -6.15
CA SER A 193 -1.62 12.49 -7.20
C SER A 193 -1.06 11.06 -7.35
N PHE A 194 -1.87 10.02 -7.13
CA PHE A 194 -1.46 8.62 -7.24
C PHE A 194 -0.96 8.30 -8.65
N ALA A 195 -1.70 8.67 -9.69
CA ALA A 195 -1.37 8.31 -11.07
C ALA A 195 -0.09 8.99 -11.55
N SER A 196 0.14 10.25 -11.16
CA SER A 196 1.36 10.99 -11.51
C SER A 196 2.57 10.45 -10.76
N ASN A 197 2.43 10.13 -9.46
CA ASN A 197 3.49 9.50 -8.68
C ASN A 197 3.83 8.09 -9.19
N LEU A 198 2.83 7.28 -9.55
CA LEU A 198 3.09 5.96 -10.15
C LEU A 198 3.81 6.08 -11.51
N LYS A 199 3.49 7.12 -12.30
CA LYS A 199 4.22 7.39 -13.55
C LYS A 199 5.66 7.79 -13.28
N LYS A 200 5.90 8.66 -12.28
CA LYS A 200 7.24 9.06 -11.84
C LYS A 200 8.05 7.85 -11.37
N TYR A 201 7.48 7.05 -10.47
CA TYR A 201 8.07 5.82 -9.97
C TYR A 201 8.51 4.88 -11.10
N LYS A 202 7.65 4.64 -12.10
CA LYS A 202 8.02 3.85 -13.29
C LYS A 202 9.18 4.45 -14.08
N SER A 203 9.25 5.78 -14.17
CA SER A 203 10.31 6.48 -14.88
C SER A 203 11.65 6.39 -14.14
N ASP A 204 11.63 6.55 -12.82
CA ASP A 204 12.83 6.54 -11.98
C ASP A 204 13.51 5.16 -11.95
N ARG A 205 12.74 4.09 -12.22
CA ARG A 205 13.25 2.72 -12.40
C ARG A 205 13.89 2.47 -13.78
N GLY A 206 13.80 3.43 -14.70
CA GLY A 206 14.46 3.38 -16.01
C GLY A 206 14.01 2.21 -16.87
N THR A 207 14.95 1.34 -17.26
CA THR A 207 14.67 0.14 -18.06
C THR A 207 14.12 -1.03 -17.25
N LEU A 208 14.20 -0.97 -15.92
CA LEU A 208 13.65 -1.99 -15.04
C LEU A 208 12.13 -1.84 -15.04
N LYS A 209 11.44 -2.90 -15.50
CA LYS A 209 10.00 -3.01 -15.32
C LYS A 209 9.69 -3.17 -13.83
N ILE A 210 8.67 -2.47 -13.37
CA ILE A 210 8.07 -2.71 -12.05
C ILE A 210 7.08 -3.86 -12.17
N GLY A 211 6.93 -4.63 -11.10
CA GLY A 211 6.14 -5.86 -11.08
C GLY A 211 6.73 -6.95 -11.97
N GLY A 212 5.97 -8.03 -12.14
CA GLY A 212 6.35 -9.25 -12.84
C GLY A 212 6.43 -10.46 -11.92
N ASP A 213 7.24 -11.42 -12.33
CA ASP A 213 7.47 -12.72 -11.68
C ASP A 213 8.98 -13.05 -11.59
N LYS A 214 9.85 -12.03 -11.69
CA LYS A 214 11.30 -12.20 -11.74
C LYS A 214 11.85 -12.83 -10.47
N PHE A 215 11.16 -12.70 -9.33
CA PHE A 215 11.57 -13.28 -8.05
C PHE A 215 10.66 -14.44 -7.61
N ASP A 216 9.74 -14.87 -8.47
CA ASP A 216 8.92 -16.05 -8.25
C ASP A 216 9.66 -17.31 -8.70
N ILE A 217 10.23 -18.03 -7.73
CA ILE A 217 10.93 -19.28 -8.02
C ILE A 217 10.01 -20.36 -8.61
N THR A 218 8.69 -20.27 -8.45
CA THR A 218 7.75 -21.22 -9.03
C THR A 218 7.61 -21.02 -10.55
N ALA A 219 7.87 -19.81 -11.05
CA ALA A 219 7.91 -19.48 -12.47
C ALA A 219 9.25 -19.89 -13.14
N PHE A 220 10.32 -20.08 -12.35
CA PHE A 220 11.65 -20.40 -12.87
C PHE A 220 11.72 -21.81 -13.49
N LYS A 221 12.61 -21.98 -14.46
CA LYS A 221 13.07 -23.31 -14.86
C LYS A 221 13.98 -23.90 -13.77
N SER A 222 14.05 -25.23 -13.74
CA SER A 222 14.94 -25.95 -12.79
C SER A 222 16.41 -25.50 -12.88
N ALA A 223 16.91 -25.17 -14.07
CA ALA A 223 18.27 -24.66 -14.24
C ALA A 223 18.46 -23.26 -13.60
N GLU A 224 17.45 -22.39 -13.68
CA GLU A 224 17.48 -21.04 -13.10
C GLU A 224 17.42 -21.12 -11.57
N ARG A 225 16.55 -21.98 -11.01
CA ARG A 225 16.50 -22.22 -9.57
C ARG A 225 17.82 -22.79 -9.03
N ARG A 226 18.40 -23.77 -9.72
CA ARG A 226 19.73 -24.31 -9.35
C ARG A 226 20.82 -23.25 -9.41
N GLY A 227 20.78 -22.36 -10.41
CA GLY A 227 21.72 -21.25 -10.51
C GLY A 227 21.56 -20.21 -9.41
N ALA A 228 20.35 -20.04 -8.86
CA ALA A 228 20.05 -19.13 -7.76
C ALA A 228 20.27 -19.76 -6.36
N ALA A 229 20.23 -21.09 -6.25
CA ALA A 229 20.36 -21.82 -4.99
C ALA A 229 21.82 -21.91 -4.50
N PHE A 230 22.02 -21.78 -3.20
CA PHE A 230 23.36 -21.78 -2.58
C PHE A 230 24.13 -23.09 -2.81
N ASP A 231 23.44 -24.23 -2.74
CA ASP A 231 24.03 -25.56 -2.92
C ASP A 231 24.00 -26.06 -4.37
N GLY A 232 23.52 -25.22 -5.30
CA GLY A 232 23.35 -25.56 -6.71
C GLY A 232 22.23 -26.59 -6.97
N ARG A 233 21.43 -26.93 -5.97
CA ARG A 233 20.32 -27.89 -6.08
C ARG A 233 19.01 -27.19 -6.34
N ASP A 234 18.08 -27.91 -6.94
CA ASP A 234 16.75 -27.37 -7.19
C ASP A 234 15.96 -27.43 -5.87
N PRO A 235 15.54 -26.29 -5.29
CA PRO A 235 14.76 -26.28 -4.06
C PRO A 235 13.33 -26.78 -4.26
N LEU A 236 12.85 -26.88 -5.50
CA LEU A 236 11.52 -27.41 -5.83
C LEU A 236 11.67 -28.77 -6.53
N GLY A 237 11.47 -29.84 -5.75
CA GLY A 237 11.42 -31.19 -6.28
C GLY A 237 10.14 -31.48 -7.05
N ARG A 238 10.03 -32.71 -7.56
CA ARG A 238 8.90 -33.14 -8.38
C ARG A 238 7.57 -33.11 -7.62
N ASN A 239 7.60 -33.46 -6.33
CA ASN A 239 6.40 -33.50 -5.51
C ASN A 239 5.93 -32.08 -5.21
N GLU A 240 6.84 -31.18 -4.86
CA GLU A 240 6.55 -29.76 -4.61
C GLU A 240 5.93 -29.11 -5.86
N ILE A 241 6.49 -29.34 -7.04
CA ILE A 241 5.93 -28.84 -8.30
C ILE A 241 4.54 -29.42 -8.58
N THR A 242 4.31 -30.69 -8.23
CA THR A 242 2.99 -31.33 -8.42
C THR A 242 1.97 -30.71 -7.49
N SER A 243 2.30 -30.57 -6.20
CA SER A 243 1.46 -29.90 -5.20
C SER A 243 1.10 -28.47 -5.59
N LEU A 244 2.07 -27.69 -6.08
CA LEU A 244 1.82 -26.32 -6.58
C LEU A 244 0.81 -26.31 -7.73
N LYS A 245 0.92 -27.25 -8.68
CA LYS A 245 -0.03 -27.38 -9.81
C LYS A 245 -1.43 -27.78 -9.37
N GLU A 246 -1.55 -28.48 -8.24
CA GLU A 246 -2.82 -28.84 -7.61
C GLU A 246 -3.39 -27.71 -6.73
N GLY A 247 -2.69 -26.56 -6.63
CA GLY A 247 -3.11 -25.43 -5.82
C GLY A 247 -2.85 -25.61 -4.33
N LEU A 248 -1.98 -26.55 -3.95
CA LEU A 248 -1.61 -26.81 -2.56
C LEU A 248 -0.50 -25.86 -2.08
N VAL A 249 -0.52 -25.53 -0.79
CA VAL A 249 0.51 -24.70 -0.16
C VAL A 249 1.75 -25.54 0.14
N LEU A 250 2.92 -25.06 -0.28
CA LEU A 250 4.19 -25.67 0.08
C LEU A 250 4.58 -25.29 1.51
N MET A 251 4.84 -26.30 2.35
CA MET A 251 5.66 -26.11 3.53
C MET A 251 7.10 -26.42 3.14
N VAL A 252 7.88 -25.36 2.91
CA VAL A 252 9.33 -25.50 2.74
C VAL A 252 9.92 -25.57 4.15
N GLY A 253 10.43 -26.74 4.51
CA GLY A 253 11.08 -27.00 5.81
C GLY A 253 12.53 -26.53 5.86
#